data_AF-A0A2V7EL34-F1
#
_entry.id   AF-A0A2V7EL34-F1
#
_cell.length_a   1.000
_cell.length_b   1.000
_cell.length_c   1.000
_cell.angle_alpha   90.00
_cell.angle_beta   90.00
_cell.angle_gamma   90.00
#
_symmetry.space_group_name_H-M   'P 1'
#
loop_
_entity.id
_entity.type
_entity.pdbx_description
1 polymer ?
#
loop_
_entity_poly.entity_id
_entity_poly.type
_entity_poly.pdbx_seq_one_letter_code
_entity_poly.pdbx_strand_id
1 'polypeptide(L)'
;MRSVRATLALLVLGATAASSVVAAKPIRPTRPRAMNLFSSAGYLFEVNRQQCGLKNDGEVCVAFAGSPVGGGGFWPKGTPDQYIFNSGLQIAGIVSRTAGFAWAGDTSGAFFFDARGDQLMGNPLSLIFSRLVPQDVAAWGSTPPTKTVLDTSIYNPILIGSDAISQGDAFVRYWEGDPVALTGREHPMGIAVDQRILAWNFPSGNEDIIYVIYTFYNVTARASSGKYNNPTIPSALQTEIAAIGDQFQDINETKFKIQIPDGGYTLDSVYAAQAMDADVAVFNQNYATAIVPFSLGLEYTGTFIGDVGWQFPADIFGAPFAAATGFIGIKYLKSPKDASGNQVGLTMFSQNLNSATGFPDPVGVRQLWRYLSGFLGPTDNPCNPNDTGVNIRLRRYCFLGQNQGDARFYQASGPFSLPPGEARSIVVAYVNAAPLLVPGFQQGATKDTKPGTGGIGLTAVPGDSIR
;
A
#
# COMPACT_ATOMS: atom_id res chain seq x y z
N MET A 1 11.46 54.10 -47.13
CA MET A 1 12.92 53.88 -46.96
C MET A 1 13.28 54.19 -45.52
N ARG A 2 14.23 53.40 -44.98
CA ARG A 2 14.86 53.41 -43.63
C ARG A 2 14.92 54.82 -43.00
N SER A 3 14.82 55.02 -41.69
CA SER A 3 15.88 54.61 -40.75
C SER A 3 15.60 55.11 -39.32
N VAL A 4 15.93 54.28 -38.33
CA VAL A 4 16.61 54.60 -37.06
C VAL A 4 15.91 55.55 -36.07
N ARG A 5 15.46 54.98 -34.93
CA ARG A 5 15.44 55.68 -33.64
C ARG A 5 16.60 55.17 -32.79
N ALA A 6 17.34 56.14 -32.28
CA ALA A 6 18.55 55.99 -31.50
C ALA A 6 18.27 55.49 -30.08
N THR A 7 19.29 54.76 -29.63
CA THR A 7 19.61 54.19 -28.34
C THR A 7 19.58 55.20 -27.19
N LEU A 8 19.02 54.80 -26.04
CA LEU A 8 19.58 55.16 -24.74
C LEU A 8 19.67 53.89 -23.90
N ALA A 9 20.91 53.47 -23.66
CA ALA A 9 21.25 52.32 -22.84
C ALA A 9 21.25 52.73 -21.35
N LEU A 10 20.54 51.97 -20.52
CA LEU A 10 20.84 51.89 -19.09
C LEU A 10 21.34 50.48 -18.81
N LEU A 11 22.63 50.39 -18.49
CA LEU A 11 23.23 49.22 -17.87
C LEU A 11 22.61 49.03 -16.47
N VAL A 12 22.05 47.85 -16.23
CA VAL A 12 21.99 47.26 -14.89
C VAL A 12 22.72 45.93 -14.96
N LEU A 13 23.92 45.92 -14.38
CA LEU A 13 24.73 44.73 -14.13
C LEU A 13 24.14 43.95 -12.94
N GLY A 14 23.89 42.67 -13.16
CA GLY A 14 24.30 41.60 -12.25
C GLY A 14 23.52 41.43 -10.95
N ALA A 15 22.48 40.60 -10.98
CA ALA A 15 22.19 39.66 -9.90
C ALA A 15 21.55 38.40 -10.51
N THR A 16 22.38 37.44 -10.92
CA THR A 16 21.93 36.08 -11.22
C THR A 16 21.58 35.40 -9.90
N ALA A 17 20.36 35.61 -9.42
CA ALA A 17 19.74 34.66 -8.51
C ALA A 17 19.38 33.44 -9.34
N ALA A 18 20.19 32.39 -9.22
CA ALA A 18 19.82 31.06 -9.68
C ALA A 18 18.54 30.67 -8.93
N SER A 19 17.39 30.88 -9.58
CA SER A 19 16.12 30.33 -9.13
C SER A 19 16.26 28.83 -9.33
N SER A 20 16.42 28.08 -8.23
CA SER A 20 16.27 26.64 -8.25
C SER A 20 14.87 26.35 -8.79
N VAL A 21 14.83 25.75 -9.97
CA VAL A 21 13.60 25.29 -10.59
C VAL A 21 13.03 24.23 -9.65
N VAL A 22 11.87 24.51 -9.04
CA VAL A 22 11.12 23.52 -8.27
C VAL A 22 10.91 22.32 -9.18
N ALA A 23 11.53 21.18 -8.86
CA ALA A 23 11.31 19.95 -9.60
C ALA A 23 9.84 19.56 -9.40
N ALA A 24 9.06 19.64 -10.48
CA ALA A 24 7.67 19.24 -10.44
C ALA A 24 7.58 17.74 -10.15
N LYS A 25 6.80 17.39 -9.11
CA LYS A 25 6.46 16.00 -8.78
C LYS A 25 5.62 15.35 -9.90
N PRO A 26 5.65 14.02 -10.04
CA PRO A 26 4.98 13.31 -11.14
C PRO A 26 3.47 13.57 -11.19
N ILE A 27 2.95 13.78 -12.40
CA ILE A 27 1.53 14.09 -12.65
C ILE A 27 0.70 12.81 -12.71
N ARG A 28 -0.32 12.69 -11.85
CA ARG A 28 -1.33 11.62 -11.94
C ARG A 28 -2.27 11.86 -13.13
N PRO A 29 -2.37 10.96 -14.13
CA PRO A 29 -3.37 11.09 -15.19
C PRO A 29 -4.76 10.70 -14.65
N THR A 30 -5.62 11.67 -14.38
CA THR A 30 -7.02 11.39 -13.99
C THR A 30 -7.89 11.22 -15.24
N ARG A 31 -8.29 9.98 -15.55
CA ARG A 31 -9.40 9.76 -16.49
C ARG A 31 -10.73 10.09 -15.80
N PRO A 32 -11.61 10.91 -16.39
CA PRO A 32 -12.92 11.19 -15.80
C PRO A 32 -13.77 9.92 -15.77
N ARG A 33 -14.15 9.48 -14.56
CA ARG A 33 -15.14 8.40 -14.37
C ARG A 33 -16.55 9.01 -14.38
N ALA A 34 -17.53 8.27 -14.89
CA ALA A 34 -18.93 8.65 -14.83
C ALA A 34 -19.35 8.90 -13.36
N MET A 35 -20.24 9.88 -13.13
CA MET A 35 -20.64 10.31 -11.79
C MET A 35 -21.25 9.14 -10.99
N ASN A 36 -20.47 8.58 -10.08
CA ASN A 36 -20.94 7.69 -9.03
C ASN A 36 -21.22 8.58 -7.81
N LEU A 37 -22.40 8.46 -7.19
CA LEU A 37 -22.78 9.22 -5.99
C LEU A 37 -21.79 9.02 -4.81
N PHE A 38 -20.91 8.01 -4.90
CA PHE A 38 -19.83 7.70 -3.96
C PHE A 38 -18.42 7.87 -4.54
N SER A 39 -18.22 8.70 -5.58
CA SER A 39 -16.89 8.96 -6.16
C SER A 39 -15.87 9.30 -5.08
N SER A 40 -14.82 8.46 -4.94
CA SER A 40 -13.74 8.51 -3.93
C SER A 40 -14.02 9.41 -2.73
N ALA A 41 -14.92 8.99 -1.83
CA ALA A 41 -15.15 9.72 -0.59
C ALA A 41 -13.86 9.63 0.25
N GLY A 42 -13.31 10.80 0.59
CA GLY A 42 -12.07 10.93 1.33
C GLY A 42 -12.30 11.18 2.82
N TYR A 43 -11.43 10.65 3.69
CA TYR A 43 -11.41 10.95 5.12
C TYR A 43 -9.99 11.28 5.60
N LEU A 44 -9.84 12.39 6.31
CA LEU A 44 -8.59 12.80 6.94
C LEU A 44 -8.44 12.17 8.31
N PHE A 45 -7.55 11.19 8.34
CA PHE A 45 -7.15 10.48 9.54
C PHE A 45 -6.09 11.29 10.29
N GLU A 46 -6.47 11.86 11.42
CA GLU A 46 -5.62 12.77 12.22
C GLU A 46 -5.42 12.26 13.64
N VAL A 47 -4.87 11.07 13.79
CA VAL A 47 -4.70 10.41 15.09
C VAL A 47 -3.24 10.17 15.38
N ASN A 48 -2.87 10.18 16.66
CA ASN A 48 -1.48 10.17 17.09
C ASN A 48 -0.68 11.36 16.53
N ARG A 49 0.60 11.14 16.22
CA ARG A 49 1.45 12.09 15.50
C ARG A 49 1.37 11.87 13.99
N GLN A 50 0.29 11.25 13.50
CA GLN A 50 0.14 10.90 12.09
C GLN A 50 -1.04 11.65 11.47
N GLN A 51 -0.85 12.13 10.25
CA GLN A 51 -1.93 12.63 9.40
C GLN A 51 -1.90 11.87 8.09
N CYS A 52 -3.00 11.22 7.73
CA CYS A 52 -3.06 10.30 6.61
C CYS A 52 -4.40 10.43 5.88
N GLY A 53 -4.37 10.59 4.56
CA GLY A 53 -5.59 10.61 3.77
C GLY A 53 -6.08 9.25 3.34
N LEU A 54 -7.35 8.94 3.63
CA LEU A 54 -7.98 7.65 3.29
C LEU A 54 -9.02 7.83 2.21
N LYS A 55 -9.14 6.86 1.30
CA LYS A 55 -10.24 6.80 0.33
C LYS A 55 -11.05 5.52 0.46
N ASN A 56 -12.32 5.61 0.08
CA ASN A 56 -13.25 4.50 0.17
C ASN A 56 -13.01 3.38 -0.88
N ASP A 57 -12.05 3.55 -1.77
CA ASP A 57 -11.60 2.55 -2.76
C ASP A 57 -10.34 1.77 -2.33
N GLY A 58 -9.81 2.06 -1.13
CA GLY A 58 -8.70 1.31 -0.52
C GLY A 58 -7.34 2.01 -0.53
N GLU A 59 -7.23 3.22 -1.10
CA GLU A 59 -6.00 4.02 -1.00
C GLU A 59 -5.79 4.52 0.45
N VAL A 60 -4.54 4.47 0.91
CA VAL A 60 -4.08 4.86 2.25
C VAL A 60 -3.00 5.94 2.12
N CYS A 61 -3.06 6.95 2.98
CA CYS A 61 -2.18 8.12 3.00
C CYS A 61 -2.04 8.81 1.64
N VAL A 62 -3.17 9.03 0.96
CA VAL A 62 -3.28 9.71 -0.33
C VAL A 62 -3.88 11.12 -0.20
N ALA A 63 -3.47 12.05 -1.05
CA ALA A 63 -4.08 13.39 -1.09
C ALA A 63 -5.55 13.34 -1.60
N PHE A 64 -6.48 13.93 -0.85
CA PHE A 64 -7.92 13.90 -1.16
C PHE A 64 -8.31 14.52 -2.49
N ALA A 65 -7.58 15.56 -2.92
CA ALA A 65 -7.86 16.27 -4.15
C ALA A 65 -7.16 15.68 -5.38
N GLY A 66 -6.53 14.50 -5.25
CA GLY A 66 -5.72 13.93 -6.33
C GLY A 66 -4.56 14.84 -6.73
N SER A 67 -3.96 15.52 -5.74
CA SER A 67 -2.88 16.47 -5.96
C SER A 67 -1.74 15.80 -6.74
N PRO A 68 -1.28 16.38 -7.85
CA PRO A 68 -0.11 15.87 -8.59
C PRO A 68 1.20 16.20 -7.89
N VAL A 69 1.18 16.98 -6.79
CA VAL A 69 2.39 17.50 -6.13
C VAL A 69 2.39 17.37 -4.61
N GLY A 70 1.26 17.04 -3.99
CA GLY A 70 1.13 16.88 -2.55
C GLY A 70 0.75 15.43 -2.24
N GLY A 71 1.50 14.81 -1.35
CA GLY A 71 1.21 13.49 -0.79
C GLY A 71 0.13 13.53 0.27
N GLY A 72 -0.25 12.35 0.76
CA GLY A 72 -1.31 12.21 1.74
C GLY A 72 -0.88 11.80 3.14
N GLY A 73 0.41 11.54 3.40
CA GLY A 73 0.91 11.14 4.73
C GLY A 73 1.96 12.09 5.29
N PHE A 74 1.67 12.67 6.45
CA PHE A 74 2.52 13.64 7.15
C PHE A 74 2.86 13.16 8.56
N TRP A 75 4.13 13.32 8.92
CA TRP A 75 4.64 12.99 10.23
C TRP A 75 5.85 13.88 10.57
N PRO A 76 5.87 14.56 11.74
CA PRO A 76 4.82 14.57 12.75
C PRO A 76 3.59 15.35 12.31
N LYS A 77 2.41 14.94 12.75
CA LYS A 77 1.14 15.63 12.46
C LYS A 77 1.24 17.11 12.85
N GLY A 78 0.86 17.97 11.91
CA GLY A 78 0.88 19.42 12.08
C GLY A 78 2.15 20.09 11.56
N THR A 79 3.17 19.31 11.13
CA THR A 79 4.32 19.83 10.39
C THR A 79 4.07 19.69 8.87
N PRO A 80 4.86 20.39 8.01
CA PRO A 80 4.79 20.20 6.56
C PRO A 80 5.54 18.94 6.06
N ASP A 81 5.99 18.07 6.98
CA ASP A 81 6.89 16.97 6.69
C ASP A 81 6.13 15.79 6.08
N GLN A 82 6.12 15.73 4.75
CA GLN A 82 5.50 14.66 3.98
C GLN A 82 6.41 13.42 3.94
N TYR A 83 5.92 12.28 4.43
CA TYR A 83 6.63 10.99 4.35
C TYR A 83 6.00 10.01 3.37
N ILE A 84 4.73 10.19 3.01
CA ILE A 84 4.02 9.27 2.12
C ILE A 84 3.29 10.09 1.06
N PHE A 85 3.56 9.78 -0.22
CA PHE A 85 2.79 10.33 -1.32
C PHE A 85 1.43 9.65 -1.41
N ASN A 86 1.46 8.32 -1.53
CA ASN A 86 0.31 7.44 -1.48
C ASN A 86 0.77 6.00 -1.13
N SER A 87 -0.19 5.17 -0.77
CA SER A 87 0.04 3.79 -0.35
C SER A 87 -1.25 2.98 -0.47
N GLY A 88 -1.14 1.66 -0.40
CA GLY A 88 -2.30 0.79 -0.24
C GLY A 88 -2.06 -0.63 -0.70
N LEU A 89 -3.17 -1.35 -0.83
CA LEU A 89 -3.17 -2.78 -1.09
C LEU A 89 -2.99 -3.10 -2.59
N GLN A 90 -2.17 -4.09 -2.87
CA GLN A 90 -2.10 -4.79 -4.15
C GLN A 90 -2.34 -6.28 -3.91
N ILE A 91 -3.14 -6.91 -4.76
CA ILE A 91 -3.41 -8.35 -4.64
C ILE A 91 -3.45 -8.99 -6.01
N ALA A 92 -2.83 -10.16 -6.14
CA ALA A 92 -2.90 -10.95 -7.35
C ALA A 92 -2.87 -12.45 -7.04
N GLY A 93 -3.49 -13.24 -7.90
CA GLY A 93 -3.57 -14.69 -7.74
C GLY A 93 -3.96 -15.37 -9.04
N ILE A 94 -4.22 -16.66 -8.94
CA ILE A 94 -4.63 -17.51 -10.05
C ILE A 94 -6.01 -18.07 -9.71
N VAL A 95 -6.97 -17.92 -10.62
CA VAL A 95 -8.22 -18.69 -10.53
C VAL A 95 -7.86 -20.15 -10.66
N SER A 96 -8.24 -20.99 -9.68
CA SER A 96 -7.79 -22.39 -9.66
C SER A 96 -7.97 -23.07 -11.02
N ARG A 97 -6.93 -23.79 -11.46
CA ARG A 97 -6.96 -24.55 -12.72
C ARG A 97 -8.05 -25.63 -12.73
N THR A 98 -8.57 -26.00 -11.57
CA THR A 98 -9.65 -26.96 -11.40
C THR A 98 -11.02 -26.30 -11.22
N ALA A 99 -11.16 -24.99 -11.46
CA ALA A 99 -12.42 -24.28 -11.28
C ALA A 99 -13.53 -24.71 -12.24
N GLY A 100 -13.19 -25.38 -13.35
CA GLY A 100 -14.16 -26.02 -14.24
C GLY A 100 -15.02 -25.07 -15.07
N PHE A 101 -14.57 -23.82 -15.27
CA PHE A 101 -15.25 -22.83 -16.10
C PHE A 101 -14.24 -21.92 -16.84
N ALA A 102 -14.74 -20.93 -17.58
CA ALA A 102 -13.98 -20.14 -18.55
C ALA A 102 -12.72 -19.45 -18.01
N TRP A 103 -12.66 -19.10 -16.72
CA TRP A 103 -11.51 -18.39 -16.14
C TRP A 103 -10.49 -19.32 -15.45
N ALA A 104 -10.67 -20.64 -15.53
CA ALA A 104 -9.79 -21.58 -14.86
C ALA A 104 -8.34 -21.45 -15.33
N GLY A 105 -7.42 -21.14 -14.41
CA GLY A 105 -6.00 -20.94 -14.67
C GLY A 105 -5.59 -19.50 -15.00
N ASP A 106 -6.54 -18.59 -15.12
CA ASP A 106 -6.25 -17.19 -15.41
C ASP A 106 -5.59 -16.51 -14.20
N THR A 107 -4.59 -15.66 -14.49
CA THR A 107 -4.01 -14.77 -13.49
C THR A 107 -4.84 -13.49 -13.43
N SER A 108 -5.37 -13.17 -12.26
CA SER A 108 -6.16 -11.96 -12.01
C SER A 108 -5.73 -11.30 -10.71
N GLY A 109 -6.32 -10.14 -10.40
CA GLY A 109 -5.95 -9.33 -9.24
C GLY A 109 -6.53 -7.93 -9.30
N ALA A 110 -6.03 -7.09 -8.40
CA ALA A 110 -6.37 -5.68 -8.34
C ALA A 110 -5.25 -4.84 -7.77
N PHE A 111 -5.16 -3.63 -8.32
CA PHE A 111 -4.49 -2.50 -7.70
C PHE A 111 -5.54 -1.67 -6.97
N PHE A 112 -5.66 -1.83 -5.65
CA PHE A 112 -6.36 -0.84 -4.81
C PHE A 112 -5.47 0.37 -4.59
N PHE A 113 -4.16 0.16 -4.63
CA PHE A 113 -3.15 1.18 -4.84
C PHE A 113 -2.33 0.88 -6.10
N ASP A 114 -2.20 1.87 -6.97
CA ASP A 114 -1.36 1.85 -8.17
C ASP A 114 -0.45 3.08 -8.22
N ALA A 115 0.84 2.85 -8.06
CA ALA A 115 1.88 3.89 -8.14
C ALA A 115 1.93 4.60 -9.50
N ARG A 116 1.55 3.90 -10.58
CA ARG A 116 1.50 4.50 -11.92
C ARG A 116 0.31 5.44 -12.10
N GLY A 117 -0.73 5.23 -11.30
CA GLY A 117 -1.96 6.01 -11.30
C GLY A 117 -2.89 5.75 -12.49
N ASP A 118 -2.63 4.74 -13.32
CA ASP A 118 -3.38 4.44 -14.55
C ASP A 118 -4.12 3.08 -14.53
N GLN A 119 -3.98 2.30 -13.45
CA GLN A 119 -4.45 0.91 -13.31
C GLN A 119 -5.32 0.63 -12.08
N LEU A 120 -5.85 1.65 -11.41
CA LEU A 120 -6.66 1.46 -10.19
C LEU A 120 -7.97 0.71 -10.46
N MET A 121 -8.20 -0.39 -9.73
CA MET A 121 -9.30 -1.36 -9.95
C MET A 121 -10.26 -1.48 -8.74
N GLY A 122 -10.05 -0.67 -7.69
CA GLY A 122 -10.93 -0.64 -6.52
C GLY A 122 -12.25 0.10 -6.77
N ASN A 123 -13.33 -0.45 -6.23
CA ASN A 123 -14.64 0.17 -6.15
C ASN A 123 -15.13 0.16 -4.68
N PRO A 124 -15.74 1.25 -4.19
CA PRO A 124 -16.29 1.27 -2.84
C PRO A 124 -17.52 0.38 -2.71
N LEU A 125 -17.63 -0.34 -1.60
CA LEU A 125 -18.87 -1.01 -1.14
C LEU A 125 -19.47 -0.28 0.08
N SER A 126 -18.73 0.65 0.68
CA SER A 126 -19.21 1.50 1.76
C SER A 126 -18.58 2.90 1.71
N LEU A 127 -19.10 3.80 2.56
CA LEU A 127 -18.34 4.99 2.97
C LEU A 127 -17.19 4.59 3.90
N ILE A 128 -16.32 5.55 4.22
CA ILE A 128 -15.37 5.42 5.33
C ILE A 128 -16.12 5.81 6.60
N PHE A 129 -16.05 4.96 7.62
CA PHE A 129 -16.58 5.23 8.95
C PHE A 129 -15.43 5.52 9.90
N SER A 130 -15.54 6.57 10.71
CA SER A 130 -14.53 6.93 11.71
C SER A 130 -15.12 7.07 13.10
N ARG A 131 -14.42 6.55 14.10
CA ARG A 131 -14.80 6.69 15.51
C ARG A 131 -14.78 8.13 16.00
N LEU A 132 -14.11 9.02 15.27
CA LEU A 132 -14.03 10.46 15.53
C LEU A 132 -15.20 11.25 14.95
N VAL A 133 -16.04 10.64 14.11
CA VAL A 133 -17.20 11.29 13.49
C VAL A 133 -18.47 10.86 14.23
N PRO A 134 -19.16 11.76 14.97
CA PRO A 134 -20.29 11.37 15.81
C PRO A 134 -21.44 10.65 15.07
N GLN A 135 -21.67 10.99 13.81
CA GLN A 135 -22.68 10.34 12.96
C GLN A 135 -22.33 8.87 12.68
N ASP A 136 -21.06 8.60 12.35
CA ASP A 136 -20.57 7.24 12.09
C ASP A 136 -20.64 6.38 13.35
N VAL A 137 -20.35 6.99 14.51
CA VAL A 137 -20.46 6.34 15.82
C VAL A 137 -21.90 5.90 16.10
N ALA A 138 -22.87 6.77 15.85
CA ALA A 138 -24.28 6.46 16.07
C ALA A 138 -24.78 5.31 15.18
N ALA A 139 -24.16 5.12 14.00
CA ALA A 139 -24.48 4.07 13.04
C ALA A 139 -23.60 2.81 13.18
N TRP A 140 -22.62 2.79 14.08
CA TRP A 140 -21.52 1.83 14.06
C TRP A 140 -21.97 0.36 14.19
N GLY A 141 -22.80 0.08 15.21
CA GLY A 141 -23.32 -1.26 15.49
C GLY A 141 -24.71 -1.53 14.90
N SER A 142 -25.30 -0.57 14.18
CA SER A 142 -26.70 -0.64 13.73
C SER A 142 -26.87 -0.67 12.20
N THR A 143 -25.85 -0.27 11.45
CA THR A 143 -25.92 -0.15 9.99
C THR A 143 -24.78 -0.91 9.31
N PRO A 144 -25.07 -1.77 8.30
CA PRO A 144 -24.05 -2.39 7.47
C PRO A 144 -23.11 -1.36 6.79
N PRO A 145 -21.86 -1.72 6.48
CA PRO A 145 -21.21 -2.99 6.79
C PRO A 145 -21.02 -3.18 8.30
N THR A 146 -21.07 -4.41 8.79
CA THR A 146 -20.77 -4.69 10.21
C THR A 146 -19.30 -4.33 10.51
N LYS A 147 -19.11 -3.40 11.45
CA LYS A 147 -17.81 -2.81 11.83
C LYS A 147 -17.30 -3.28 13.19
N THR A 148 -18.12 -4.01 13.94
CA THR A 148 -17.78 -4.53 15.26
C THR A 148 -16.57 -5.46 15.18
N VAL A 149 -15.73 -5.44 16.21
CA VAL A 149 -14.55 -6.29 16.31
C VAL A 149 -14.97 -7.74 16.57
N LEU A 150 -14.81 -8.62 15.59
CA LEU A 150 -15.31 -10.00 15.67
C LEU A 150 -14.26 -11.08 15.37
N ASP A 151 -13.11 -10.72 14.79
CA ASP A 151 -12.09 -11.69 14.39
C ASP A 151 -11.20 -12.14 15.57
N THR A 152 -11.55 -13.26 16.16
CA THR A 152 -10.81 -13.88 17.28
C THR A 152 -9.39 -14.34 16.92
N SER A 153 -9.05 -14.39 15.62
CA SER A 153 -7.70 -14.73 15.17
C SER A 153 -6.75 -13.53 15.14
N ILE A 154 -7.29 -12.31 15.25
CA ILE A 154 -6.52 -11.05 15.25
C ILE A 154 -6.58 -10.39 16.62
N TYR A 155 -7.77 -10.30 17.21
CA TYR A 155 -8.00 -9.50 18.40
C TYR A 155 -7.99 -10.35 19.67
N ASN A 156 -7.53 -9.75 20.77
CA ASN A 156 -7.62 -10.36 22.09
C ASN A 156 -9.11 -10.60 22.44
N PRO A 157 -9.47 -11.72 23.11
CA PRO A 157 -10.85 -12.02 23.49
C PRO A 157 -11.59 -10.88 24.21
N ILE A 158 -10.91 -10.05 25.00
CA ILE A 158 -11.55 -8.92 25.71
C ILE A 158 -12.07 -7.82 24.77
N LEU A 159 -11.55 -7.76 23.55
CA LEU A 159 -11.92 -6.76 22.54
C LEU A 159 -13.08 -7.22 21.64
N ILE A 160 -13.40 -8.51 21.65
CA ILE A 160 -14.43 -9.08 20.79
C ILE A 160 -15.81 -8.54 21.18
N GLY A 161 -16.58 -8.09 20.20
CA GLY A 161 -17.86 -7.40 20.39
C GLY A 161 -17.73 -5.90 20.61
N SER A 162 -16.51 -5.35 20.69
CA SER A 162 -16.31 -3.91 20.82
C SER A 162 -16.55 -3.20 19.48
N ASP A 163 -17.20 -2.04 19.53
CA ASP A 163 -17.37 -1.20 18.35
C ASP A 163 -16.04 -0.61 17.90
N ALA A 164 -15.27 -0.05 18.83
CA ALA A 164 -13.93 0.49 18.55
C ALA A 164 -12.94 0.13 19.65
N ILE A 165 -11.68 -0.02 19.24
CA ILE A 165 -10.59 -0.47 20.13
C ILE A 165 -9.40 0.48 20.15
N SER A 166 -9.40 1.51 19.31
CA SER A 166 -8.36 2.54 19.25
C SER A 166 -8.97 3.95 19.16
N GLN A 167 -8.20 4.99 19.48
CA GLN A 167 -8.65 6.38 19.33
C GLN A 167 -8.89 6.75 17.86
N GLY A 168 -8.17 6.10 16.94
CA GLY A 168 -8.30 6.30 15.51
C GLY A 168 -8.86 5.09 14.83
N ASP A 169 -9.97 4.56 15.32
CA ASP A 169 -10.63 3.45 14.65
C ASP A 169 -11.36 3.97 13.40
N ALA A 170 -10.94 3.51 12.22
CA ALA A 170 -11.60 3.80 10.95
C ALA A 170 -11.83 2.50 10.16
N PHE A 171 -12.93 2.43 9.43
CA PHE A 171 -13.33 1.24 8.68
C PHE A 171 -13.84 1.61 7.29
N VAL A 172 -13.49 0.78 6.30
CA VAL A 172 -14.06 0.82 4.95
C VAL A 172 -14.16 -0.60 4.39
N ARG A 173 -15.23 -0.88 3.63
CA ARG A 173 -15.35 -2.06 2.78
C ARG A 173 -15.31 -1.66 1.30
N TYR A 174 -14.51 -2.37 0.52
CA TYR A 174 -14.39 -2.17 -0.92
C TYR A 174 -14.13 -3.51 -1.62
N TRP A 175 -14.12 -3.51 -2.94
CA TRP A 175 -13.92 -4.72 -3.73
C TRP A 175 -13.36 -4.40 -5.11
N GLU A 176 -12.96 -5.44 -5.83
CA GLU A 176 -12.57 -5.35 -7.23
C GLU A 176 -13.57 -6.06 -8.16
N GLY A 177 -14.74 -6.48 -7.66
CA GLY A 177 -15.69 -7.32 -8.41
C GLY A 177 -16.44 -6.66 -9.57
N ASP A 178 -16.23 -5.37 -9.82
CA ASP A 178 -16.95 -4.61 -10.85
C ASP A 178 -16.46 -5.00 -12.28
N PRO A 179 -17.35 -5.53 -13.13
CA PRO A 179 -17.02 -5.99 -14.48
C PRO A 179 -16.71 -4.85 -15.47
N VAL A 180 -16.90 -3.58 -15.09
CA VAL A 180 -16.48 -2.43 -15.92
C VAL A 180 -15.14 -1.82 -15.47
N ALA A 181 -14.65 -2.15 -14.28
CA ALA A 181 -13.38 -1.68 -13.74
C ALA A 181 -12.24 -2.67 -14.03
N LEU A 182 -11.94 -2.90 -15.31
CA LEU A 182 -11.00 -3.95 -15.73
C LEU A 182 -9.54 -3.49 -15.91
N THR A 183 -9.33 -2.25 -16.35
CA THR A 183 -8.01 -1.63 -16.56
C THR A 183 -6.87 -2.58 -16.97
N GLY A 184 -7.07 -3.35 -18.05
CA GLY A 184 -6.07 -4.28 -18.60
C GLY A 184 -6.18 -5.75 -18.17
N ARG A 185 -7.15 -6.11 -17.30
CA ARG A 185 -7.48 -7.50 -16.97
C ARG A 185 -8.65 -8.02 -17.82
N GLU A 186 -8.75 -9.33 -17.94
CA GLU A 186 -9.80 -10.01 -18.72
C GLU A 186 -11.12 -10.13 -17.92
N HIS A 187 -11.01 -10.30 -16.60
CA HIS A 187 -12.15 -10.45 -15.69
C HIS A 187 -11.76 -10.10 -14.24
N PRO A 188 -12.73 -9.79 -13.35
CA PRO A 188 -12.50 -9.65 -11.91
C PRO A 188 -12.04 -10.94 -11.24
N MET A 189 -11.30 -10.82 -10.14
CA MET A 189 -10.82 -11.98 -9.37
C MET A 189 -11.90 -12.53 -8.42
N GLY A 190 -12.73 -11.67 -7.83
CA GLY A 190 -13.75 -12.01 -6.84
C GLY A 190 -13.34 -11.80 -5.38
N ILE A 191 -12.65 -10.69 -5.07
CA ILE A 191 -12.26 -10.28 -3.73
C ILE A 191 -13.02 -9.04 -3.26
N ALA A 192 -13.61 -9.15 -2.07
CA ALA A 192 -13.98 -8.02 -1.23
C ALA A 192 -12.99 -7.86 -0.08
N VAL A 193 -12.79 -6.64 0.39
CA VAL A 193 -11.81 -6.29 1.43
C VAL A 193 -12.48 -5.45 2.49
N ASP A 194 -12.36 -5.90 3.74
CA ASP A 194 -12.51 -5.03 4.90
C ASP A 194 -11.15 -4.47 5.27
N GLN A 195 -11.05 -3.15 5.31
CA GLN A 195 -9.88 -2.43 5.77
C GLN A 195 -10.23 -1.67 7.04
N ARG A 196 -9.55 -2.02 8.12
CA ARG A 196 -9.63 -1.32 9.41
C ARG A 196 -8.32 -0.65 9.72
N ILE A 197 -8.36 0.61 10.07
CA ILE A 197 -7.20 1.42 10.46
C ILE A 197 -7.32 1.72 11.94
N LEU A 198 -6.22 1.53 12.67
CA LEU A 198 -6.14 1.71 14.12
C LEU A 198 -4.92 2.55 14.47
N ALA A 199 -5.08 3.41 15.47
CA ALA A 199 -3.99 4.22 16.02
C ALA A 199 -4.22 4.47 17.50
N TRP A 200 -3.15 4.32 18.29
CA TRP A 200 -3.16 4.56 19.73
C TRP A 200 -2.12 5.59 20.16
N ASN A 201 -2.53 6.54 21.00
CA ASN A 201 -1.60 7.48 21.64
C ASN A 201 -0.77 6.83 22.77
N PHE A 202 -1.17 5.64 23.22
CA PHE A 202 -0.57 4.96 24.37
C PHE A 202 -0.51 3.44 24.14
N PRO A 203 0.40 2.70 24.79
CA PRO A 203 1.53 3.22 25.59
C PRO A 203 2.51 4.03 24.74
N SER A 204 3.37 4.81 25.41
CA SER A 204 4.40 5.59 24.73
C SER A 204 5.26 4.71 23.83
N GLY A 205 5.54 5.21 22.63
CA GLY A 205 6.14 4.50 21.50
C GLY A 205 5.15 4.13 20.39
N ASN A 206 3.84 4.20 20.62
CA ASN A 206 2.81 3.94 19.60
C ASN A 206 2.36 5.19 18.83
N GLU A 207 2.76 6.38 19.28
CA GLU A 207 2.33 7.67 18.73
C GLU A 207 2.78 7.86 17.26
N ASP A 208 3.78 7.11 16.82
CA ASP A 208 4.36 7.21 15.49
C ASP A 208 3.97 6.03 14.58
N ILE A 209 2.98 5.23 15.01
CA ILE A 209 2.52 4.01 14.33
C ILE A 209 1.04 4.09 13.95
N ILE A 210 0.72 3.67 12.72
CA ILE A 210 -0.66 3.33 12.30
C ILE A 210 -0.71 1.84 11.96
N TYR A 211 -1.77 1.16 12.39
CA TYR A 211 -2.00 -0.24 12.05
C TYR A 211 -3.11 -0.34 11.01
N VAL A 212 -2.91 -1.17 9.99
CA VAL A 212 -3.92 -1.45 8.98
C VAL A 212 -4.16 -2.95 8.92
N ILE A 213 -5.42 -3.32 9.08
CA ILE A 213 -5.89 -4.69 9.04
C ILE A 213 -6.69 -4.85 7.77
N TYR A 214 -6.27 -5.77 6.92
CA TYR A 214 -6.98 -6.14 5.70
C TYR A 214 -7.52 -7.55 5.88
N THR A 215 -8.83 -7.73 5.74
CA THR A 215 -9.47 -9.04 5.65
C THR A 215 -10.05 -9.19 4.25
N PHE A 216 -9.56 -10.18 3.52
CA PHE A 216 -10.01 -10.51 2.17
C PHE A 216 -11.05 -11.61 2.23
N TYR A 217 -12.14 -11.43 1.50
CA TYR A 217 -13.21 -12.42 1.35
C TYR A 217 -13.24 -12.89 -0.11
N ASN A 218 -13.25 -14.21 -0.32
CA ASN A 218 -13.57 -14.76 -1.64
C ASN A 218 -15.09 -14.72 -1.82
N VAL A 219 -15.55 -13.76 -2.63
CA VAL A 219 -16.98 -13.51 -2.89
C VAL A 219 -17.43 -14.14 -4.20
N THR A 220 -16.83 -15.25 -4.61
CA THR A 220 -17.12 -15.88 -5.91
C THR A 220 -18.29 -16.85 -5.89
N ALA A 221 -18.81 -17.23 -4.71
CA ALA A 221 -19.92 -18.16 -4.56
C ALA A 221 -21.27 -17.44 -4.39
N ARG A 222 -22.37 -18.11 -4.73
CA ARG A 222 -23.73 -17.64 -4.37
C ARG A 222 -24.03 -17.90 -2.90
N ALA A 223 -24.87 -17.07 -2.29
CA ALA A 223 -25.34 -17.26 -0.92
C ALA A 223 -26.00 -18.64 -0.74
N SER A 224 -26.78 -19.08 -1.74
CA SER A 224 -27.48 -20.37 -1.76
C SER A 224 -26.55 -21.59 -1.66
N SER A 225 -25.27 -21.44 -1.99
CA SER A 225 -24.28 -22.53 -1.89
C SER A 225 -23.89 -22.88 -0.44
N GLY A 226 -24.21 -21.99 0.51
CA GLY A 226 -23.83 -22.14 1.92
C GLY A 226 -22.34 -21.94 2.22
N LYS A 227 -21.51 -21.57 1.23
CA LYS A 227 -20.05 -21.46 1.39
C LYS A 227 -19.61 -20.41 2.41
N TYR A 228 -20.36 -19.33 2.56
CA TYR A 228 -20.07 -18.27 3.54
C TYR A 228 -20.34 -18.70 4.99
N ASN A 229 -21.03 -19.82 5.22
CA ASN A 229 -21.32 -20.35 6.55
C ASN A 229 -20.15 -21.20 7.07
N ASN A 230 -19.02 -20.56 7.34
CA ASN A 230 -17.78 -21.23 7.75
C ASN A 230 -17.04 -20.44 8.85
N PRO A 231 -16.10 -21.07 9.58
CA PRO A 231 -15.49 -20.46 10.75
C PRO A 231 -14.49 -19.33 10.44
N THR A 232 -14.12 -19.11 9.17
CA THR A 232 -13.23 -18.02 8.79
C THR A 232 -13.93 -16.67 8.68
N ILE A 233 -15.27 -16.68 8.59
CA ILE A 233 -16.12 -15.49 8.59
C ILE A 233 -16.97 -15.50 9.88
N PRO A 234 -16.86 -14.48 10.75
CA PRO A 234 -17.73 -14.36 11.92
C PRO A 234 -19.21 -14.41 11.53
N SER A 235 -20.03 -15.13 12.31
CA SER A 235 -21.44 -15.41 11.97
C SER A 235 -22.26 -14.15 11.63
N ALA A 236 -22.02 -13.04 12.33
CA ALA A 236 -22.69 -11.77 12.09
C ALA A 236 -22.39 -11.16 10.70
N LEU A 237 -21.27 -11.53 10.08
CA LEU A 237 -20.85 -11.03 8.77
C LEU A 237 -21.29 -11.93 7.60
N GLN A 238 -21.64 -13.20 7.85
CA GLN A 238 -21.82 -14.21 6.80
C GLN A 238 -22.88 -13.80 5.78
N THR A 239 -24.04 -13.31 6.23
CA THR A 239 -25.11 -12.83 5.34
C THR A 239 -24.70 -11.62 4.52
N GLU A 240 -23.98 -10.66 5.11
CA GLU A 240 -23.51 -9.47 4.38
C GLU A 240 -22.52 -9.84 3.28
N ILE A 241 -21.56 -10.71 3.58
CA ILE A 241 -20.56 -11.16 2.59
C ILE A 241 -21.22 -12.03 1.52
N ALA A 242 -22.19 -12.86 1.90
CA ALA A 242 -22.94 -13.69 0.95
C ALA A 242 -23.72 -12.84 -0.07
N ALA A 243 -24.32 -11.72 0.35
CA ALA A 243 -24.99 -10.79 -0.55
C ALA A 243 -24.04 -10.14 -1.56
N ILE A 244 -22.80 -9.84 -1.16
CA ILE A 244 -21.75 -9.39 -2.09
C ILE A 244 -21.40 -10.48 -3.10
N GLY A 245 -21.43 -11.75 -2.67
CA GLY A 245 -21.25 -12.91 -3.55
C GLY A 245 -22.32 -13.07 -4.62
N ASP A 246 -23.59 -12.93 -4.25
CA ASP A 246 -24.70 -12.91 -5.21
C ASP A 246 -24.56 -11.75 -6.20
N GLN A 247 -24.26 -10.54 -5.69
CA GLN A 247 -24.01 -9.38 -6.54
C GLN A 247 -22.85 -9.62 -7.51
N PHE A 248 -21.74 -10.20 -7.03
CA PHE A 248 -20.58 -10.53 -7.86
C PHE A 248 -20.98 -11.42 -9.02
N GLN A 249 -21.66 -12.54 -8.76
CA GLN A 249 -22.05 -13.45 -9.83
C GLN A 249 -23.02 -12.80 -10.80
N ASP A 250 -24.08 -12.15 -10.30
CA ASP A 250 -25.12 -11.56 -11.16
C ASP A 250 -24.56 -10.58 -12.18
N ILE A 251 -23.69 -9.66 -11.75
CA ILE A 251 -23.14 -8.65 -12.66
C ILE A 251 -22.11 -9.23 -13.62
N ASN A 252 -21.32 -10.22 -13.18
CA ASN A 252 -20.25 -10.81 -13.99
C ASN A 252 -20.79 -11.81 -15.01
N GLU A 253 -21.69 -12.71 -14.62
CA GLU A 253 -22.38 -13.62 -15.54
C GLU A 253 -23.14 -12.84 -16.62
N THR A 254 -23.82 -11.77 -16.21
CA THR A 254 -24.53 -10.87 -17.14
C THR A 254 -23.59 -10.19 -18.11
N LYS A 255 -22.44 -9.65 -17.64
CA LYS A 255 -21.47 -8.95 -18.49
C LYS A 255 -20.79 -9.90 -19.46
N PHE A 256 -20.22 -10.97 -18.94
CA PHE A 256 -19.30 -11.85 -19.67
C PHE A 256 -20.00 -12.99 -20.39
N LYS A 257 -21.32 -13.18 -20.16
CA LYS A 257 -22.11 -14.26 -20.75
C LYS A 257 -21.53 -15.64 -20.43
N ILE A 258 -21.10 -15.80 -19.19
CA ILE A 258 -20.58 -17.04 -18.63
C ILE A 258 -21.51 -17.51 -17.51
N GLN A 259 -21.33 -18.76 -17.09
CA GLN A 259 -21.88 -19.29 -15.85
C GLN A 259 -20.72 -19.54 -14.88
N ILE A 260 -20.69 -18.78 -13.80
CA ILE A 260 -19.77 -19.02 -12.70
C ILE A 260 -20.38 -20.18 -11.88
N PRO A 261 -19.60 -21.16 -11.40
CA PRO A 261 -20.16 -22.19 -10.53
C PRO A 261 -20.86 -21.57 -9.32
N ASP A 262 -22.07 -22.02 -8.97
CA ASP A 262 -22.80 -21.50 -7.80
C ASP A 262 -21.99 -21.65 -6.50
N GLY A 263 -21.20 -22.73 -6.40
CA GLY A 263 -20.28 -22.97 -5.30
C GLY A 263 -19.01 -22.10 -5.30
N GLY A 264 -18.86 -21.21 -6.28
CA GLY A 264 -17.70 -20.36 -6.52
C GLY A 264 -16.45 -21.11 -6.96
N TYR A 265 -15.32 -20.41 -6.98
CA TYR A 265 -14.01 -20.98 -7.32
C TYR A 265 -12.93 -20.58 -6.32
N THR A 266 -11.98 -21.50 -6.09
CA THR A 266 -10.82 -21.23 -5.25
C THR A 266 -9.89 -20.26 -5.95
N LEU A 267 -9.44 -19.25 -5.21
CA LEU A 267 -8.30 -18.42 -5.60
C LEU A 267 -7.03 -19.07 -5.06
N ASP A 268 -6.13 -19.44 -5.96
CA ASP A 268 -4.91 -20.14 -5.63
C ASP A 268 -3.67 -19.25 -5.89
N SER A 269 -2.56 -19.58 -5.25
CA SER A 269 -1.31 -18.82 -5.37
C SER A 269 -1.52 -17.31 -5.20
N VAL A 270 -2.32 -16.94 -4.20
CA VAL A 270 -2.67 -15.55 -3.90
C VAL A 270 -1.52 -14.90 -3.15
N TYR A 271 -1.13 -13.70 -3.59
CA TYR A 271 -0.19 -12.83 -2.92
C TYR A 271 -0.85 -11.50 -2.64
N ALA A 272 -0.80 -11.06 -1.38
CA ALA A 272 -1.26 -9.75 -0.95
C ALA A 272 -0.08 -8.90 -0.51
N ALA A 273 0.02 -7.69 -1.04
CA ALA A 273 1.12 -6.78 -0.80
C ALA A 273 0.63 -5.43 -0.31
N GLN A 274 1.30 -4.91 0.69
CA GLN A 274 1.26 -3.50 1.01
C GLN A 274 2.35 -2.80 0.18
N ALA A 275 1.97 -1.81 -0.61
CA ALA A 275 2.90 -1.02 -1.40
C ALA A 275 2.78 0.47 -1.06
N MET A 276 3.86 1.21 -1.26
CA MET A 276 4.00 2.62 -0.88
C MET A 276 4.87 3.37 -1.88
N ASP A 277 4.44 4.58 -2.24
CA ASP A 277 5.22 5.61 -2.90
C ASP A 277 5.61 6.64 -1.83
N ALA A 278 6.82 6.47 -1.28
CA ALA A 278 7.25 7.28 -0.15
C ALA A 278 8.15 8.42 -0.64
N ASP A 279 7.53 9.55 -0.97
CA ASP A 279 8.20 10.83 -1.22
C ASP A 279 8.85 11.42 0.05
N VAL A 280 9.83 10.74 0.65
CA VAL A 280 10.46 11.20 1.89
C VAL A 280 11.33 12.42 1.61
N ALA A 281 10.92 13.59 2.08
CA ALA A 281 11.55 14.87 1.74
C ALA A 281 11.49 15.14 0.23
N VAL A 282 12.59 14.96 -0.49
CA VAL A 282 12.65 15.19 -1.93
C VAL A 282 12.40 13.87 -2.66
N PHE A 283 11.28 13.79 -3.37
CA PHE A 283 10.77 12.57 -4.03
C PHE A 283 11.79 11.81 -4.88
N ASN A 284 12.74 12.49 -5.54
CA ASN A 284 13.74 11.83 -6.39
C ASN A 284 15.07 11.54 -5.67
N GLN A 285 15.08 11.64 -4.34
CA GLN A 285 16.26 11.46 -3.48
C GLN A 285 16.01 10.38 -2.43
N ASN A 286 15.29 9.32 -2.80
CA ASN A 286 14.90 8.26 -1.88
C ASN A 286 15.54 6.91 -2.19
N TYR A 287 15.66 6.12 -1.13
CA TYR A 287 16.06 4.73 -1.14
C TYR A 287 14.98 3.91 -0.46
N ALA A 288 14.66 2.75 -1.03
CA ALA A 288 13.86 1.75 -0.34
C ALA A 288 14.69 0.49 -0.05
N THR A 289 14.48 -0.11 1.11
CA THR A 289 15.18 -1.34 1.53
C THR A 289 14.28 -2.17 2.44
N ALA A 290 14.66 -3.43 2.65
CA ALA A 290 14.02 -4.30 3.64
C ALA A 290 14.94 -4.60 4.81
N ILE A 291 14.38 -5.15 5.88
CA ILE A 291 15.05 -5.94 6.90
C ILE A 291 14.29 -7.27 6.95
N VAL A 292 14.69 -8.21 6.10
CA VAL A 292 13.93 -9.46 5.81
C VAL A 292 13.60 -10.27 7.08
N PRO A 293 14.53 -10.47 8.05
CA PRO A 293 14.20 -11.21 9.27
C PRO A 293 13.05 -10.60 10.09
N PHE A 294 12.81 -9.30 9.97
CA PHE A 294 11.74 -8.60 10.67
C PHE A 294 10.49 -8.36 9.82
N SER A 295 10.48 -8.82 8.56
CA SER A 295 9.40 -8.52 7.60
C SER A 295 9.07 -7.02 7.58
N LEU A 296 10.10 -6.19 7.46
CA LEU A 296 10.02 -4.73 7.45
C LEU A 296 10.57 -4.21 6.13
N GLY A 297 9.79 -3.46 5.37
CA GLY A 297 10.25 -2.59 4.29
C GLY A 297 10.30 -1.14 4.78
N LEU A 298 11.26 -0.35 4.32
CA LEU A 298 11.40 1.04 4.73
C LEU A 298 12.00 1.91 3.63
N GLU A 299 11.71 3.20 3.72
CA GLU A 299 12.15 4.23 2.81
C GLU A 299 12.68 5.46 3.57
N TYR A 300 13.70 6.10 2.99
CA TYR A 300 14.39 7.25 3.56
C TYR A 300 15.18 8.01 2.49
N THR A 301 15.64 9.22 2.82
CA THR A 301 16.61 9.95 2.00
C THR A 301 18.04 9.72 2.47
N GLY A 302 18.95 9.43 1.53
CA GLY A 302 20.36 9.14 1.85
C GLY A 302 21.12 10.32 2.44
N THR A 303 20.62 11.55 2.25
CA THR A 303 21.23 12.79 2.75
C THR A 303 20.83 13.15 4.18
N PHE A 304 19.73 12.55 4.68
CA PHE A 304 19.04 12.92 5.91
C PHE A 304 18.62 14.40 6.01
N ILE A 305 18.58 15.14 4.89
CA ILE A 305 18.10 16.52 4.82
C ILE A 305 16.59 16.53 4.61
N GLY A 306 15.89 17.38 5.37
CA GLY A 306 14.46 17.64 5.17
C GLY A 306 14.21 18.55 3.98
N ASP A 307 13.01 18.50 3.40
CA ASP A 307 12.62 19.50 2.41
C ASP A 307 12.47 20.88 3.07
N VAL A 308 12.39 21.93 2.26
CA VAL A 308 12.28 23.30 2.74
C VAL A 308 11.08 23.44 3.68
N GLY A 309 11.35 23.92 4.89
CA GLY A 309 10.33 24.18 5.92
C GLY A 309 10.01 22.99 6.82
N TRP A 310 10.64 21.84 6.61
CA TRP A 310 10.51 20.67 7.50
C TRP A 310 10.89 20.99 8.94
N GLN A 311 10.20 20.37 9.88
CA GLN A 311 10.29 20.65 11.31
C GLN A 311 10.59 19.36 12.08
N PHE A 312 11.57 19.45 12.99
CA PHE A 312 12.00 18.33 13.83
C PHE A 312 11.74 18.62 15.32
N PRO A 313 10.51 18.43 15.83
CA PRO A 313 10.17 18.62 17.23
C PRO A 313 11.07 17.80 18.18
N ALA A 314 11.56 18.44 19.25
CA ALA A 314 12.54 17.83 20.16
C ALA A 314 11.98 16.66 20.99
N ASP A 315 10.66 16.51 21.10
CA ASP A 315 10.00 15.38 21.77
C ASP A 315 10.02 14.09 20.92
N ILE A 316 10.39 14.19 19.64
CA ILE A 316 10.53 13.08 18.69
C ILE A 316 11.98 12.95 18.24
N PHE A 317 12.60 14.07 17.90
CA PHE A 317 13.92 14.17 17.31
C PHE A 317 15.00 14.69 18.29
N GLY A 318 14.66 14.83 19.56
CA GLY A 318 15.63 15.12 20.63
C GLY A 318 16.43 13.87 21.01
N ALA A 319 17.46 14.06 21.83
CA ALA A 319 18.36 12.99 22.23
C ALA A 319 17.60 11.74 22.75
N PRO A 320 17.95 10.52 22.29
CA PRO A 320 19.15 10.16 21.52
C PRO A 320 19.01 10.26 19.99
N PHE A 321 17.91 10.80 19.47
CA PHE A 321 17.66 10.94 18.04
C PHE A 321 18.28 12.22 17.46
N ALA A 322 18.38 12.28 16.14
CA ALA A 322 18.88 13.45 15.41
C ALA A 322 17.71 14.30 14.92
N ALA A 323 17.88 15.62 14.93
CA ALA A 323 17.01 16.57 14.23
C ALA A 323 17.24 16.53 12.72
N ALA A 324 16.81 15.43 12.10
CA ALA A 324 17.02 15.11 10.70
C ALA A 324 15.85 14.27 10.15
N THR A 325 15.74 14.18 8.82
CA THR A 325 14.72 13.38 8.16
C THR A 325 14.74 11.95 8.66
N GLY A 326 13.57 11.43 9.03
CA GLY A 326 13.43 10.08 9.55
C GLY A 326 13.21 9.03 8.48
N PHE A 327 12.62 7.94 8.94
CA PHE A 327 12.22 6.79 8.14
C PHE A 327 10.70 6.67 8.13
N ILE A 328 10.18 6.09 7.05
CA ILE A 328 8.85 5.48 7.01
C ILE A 328 9.02 4.02 6.62
N GLY A 329 8.31 3.12 7.27
CA GLY A 329 8.34 1.71 6.92
C GLY A 329 7.03 0.98 7.14
N ILE A 330 6.94 -0.20 6.53
CA ILE A 330 5.82 -1.13 6.63
C ILE A 330 6.32 -2.42 7.25
N LYS A 331 5.80 -2.77 8.43
CA LYS A 331 6.06 -4.03 9.12
C LYS A 331 4.85 -4.96 9.03
N TYR A 332 5.05 -6.19 8.60
CA TYR A 332 4.00 -7.22 8.68
C TYR A 332 3.95 -7.77 10.11
N LEU A 333 2.79 -7.62 10.75
CA LEU A 333 2.50 -8.15 12.09
C LEU A 333 1.77 -9.50 12.02
N LYS A 334 0.99 -9.69 10.96
CA LYS A 334 0.33 -10.95 10.63
C LYS A 334 0.32 -11.15 9.13
N SER A 335 0.54 -12.39 8.73
CA SER A 335 0.47 -12.85 7.33
C SER A 335 -0.54 -13.99 7.19
N PRO A 336 -0.97 -14.30 5.94
CA PRO A 336 -1.77 -15.47 5.68
C PRO A 336 -1.00 -16.73 6.07
N LYS A 337 -1.74 -17.81 6.33
CA LYS A 337 -1.15 -19.11 6.62
C LYS A 337 -0.97 -19.92 5.35
N ASP A 338 0.14 -20.65 5.27
CA ASP A 338 0.37 -21.67 4.24
C ASP A 338 -0.51 -22.92 4.47
N ALA A 339 -0.40 -23.89 3.57
CA ALA A 339 -1.13 -25.16 3.67
C ALA A 339 -0.78 -25.98 4.93
N SER A 340 0.36 -25.72 5.57
CA SER A 340 0.79 -26.34 6.82
C SER A 340 0.32 -25.56 8.07
N GLY A 341 -0.39 -24.45 7.88
CA GLY A 341 -0.91 -23.62 8.96
C GLY A 341 0.10 -22.61 9.54
N ASN A 342 1.27 -22.48 8.93
CA ASN A 342 2.32 -21.54 9.37
C ASN A 342 2.13 -20.18 8.71
N GLN A 343 2.45 -19.10 9.43
CA GLN A 343 2.48 -17.77 8.85
C GLN A 343 3.56 -17.66 7.77
N VAL A 344 3.20 -17.20 6.58
CA VAL A 344 4.12 -17.09 5.44
C VAL A 344 5.20 -16.01 5.67
N GLY A 345 4.81 -14.91 6.32
CA GLY A 345 5.65 -13.72 6.52
C GLY A 345 5.89 -12.95 5.21
N LEU A 346 7.03 -12.23 5.16
CA LEU A 346 7.52 -11.60 3.93
C LEU A 346 7.90 -12.66 2.90
N THR A 347 7.25 -12.62 1.74
CA THR A 347 7.57 -13.47 0.59
C THR A 347 8.54 -12.77 -0.35
N MET A 348 8.23 -11.52 -0.67
CA MET A 348 9.01 -10.75 -1.63
C MET A 348 8.92 -9.27 -1.28
N PHE A 349 10.09 -8.66 -1.14
CA PHE A 349 10.25 -7.21 -1.12
C PHE A 349 10.88 -6.76 -2.44
N SER A 350 10.46 -5.62 -2.97
CA SER A 350 11.25 -4.97 -4.01
C SER A 350 11.06 -3.47 -3.95
N GLN A 351 12.14 -2.74 -4.23
CA GLN A 351 12.04 -1.37 -4.67
C GLN A 351 11.54 -1.35 -6.13
N ASN A 352 10.57 -0.48 -6.42
CA ASN A 352 10.22 -0.05 -7.75
C ASN A 352 10.76 1.35 -8.01
N LEU A 353 10.93 1.67 -9.28
CA LEU A 353 11.35 2.98 -9.75
C LEU A 353 10.33 3.50 -10.77
N ASN A 354 10.06 4.79 -10.71
CA ASN A 354 9.27 5.49 -11.73
C ASN A 354 10.05 5.71 -13.04
N SER A 355 10.68 4.67 -13.57
CA SER A 355 11.50 4.77 -14.78
C SER A 355 11.56 3.47 -15.55
N ALA A 356 11.83 3.56 -16.86
CA ALA A 356 11.97 2.38 -17.72
C ALA A 356 13.25 1.56 -17.42
N THR A 357 14.22 2.15 -16.71
CA THR A 357 15.48 1.51 -16.33
C THR A 357 15.46 1.07 -14.86
N GLY A 358 16.11 -0.05 -14.53
CA GLY A 358 16.02 -0.64 -13.18
C GLY A 358 14.81 -1.57 -13.06
N PHE A 359 14.03 -1.45 -11.99
CA PHE A 359 12.85 -2.30 -11.75
C PHE A 359 11.57 -1.43 -11.75
N PRO A 360 10.84 -1.33 -12.87
CA PRO A 360 9.70 -0.42 -13.02
C PRO A 360 8.50 -0.89 -12.21
N ASP A 361 7.49 -0.04 -12.03
CA ASP A 361 6.18 -0.45 -11.52
C ASP A 361 5.53 -1.50 -12.44
N PRO A 362 4.81 -2.51 -11.89
CA PRO A 362 4.20 -3.55 -12.69
C PRO A 362 3.08 -3.02 -13.60
N VAL A 363 3.03 -3.54 -14.82
CA VAL A 363 1.97 -3.28 -15.81
C VAL A 363 1.08 -4.52 -15.93
N GLY A 364 -0.16 -4.36 -15.52
CA GLY A 364 -1.19 -5.38 -15.52
C GLY A 364 -1.02 -6.42 -14.41
N VAL A 365 -2.11 -7.13 -14.13
CA VAL A 365 -2.20 -8.14 -13.05
C VAL A 365 -1.24 -9.31 -13.24
N ARG A 366 -0.89 -9.66 -14.49
CA ARG A 366 0.07 -10.73 -14.79
C ARG A 366 1.48 -10.38 -14.34
N GLN A 367 1.95 -9.14 -14.59
CA GLN A 367 3.26 -8.71 -14.12
C GLN A 367 3.25 -8.48 -12.62
N LEU A 368 2.17 -7.90 -12.08
CA LEU A 368 1.97 -7.79 -10.63
C LEU A 368 2.15 -9.14 -9.94
N TRP A 369 1.44 -10.19 -10.40
CA TRP A 369 1.57 -11.53 -9.83
C TRP A 369 3.01 -12.06 -9.85
N ARG A 370 3.72 -11.88 -10.97
CA ARG A 370 5.13 -12.31 -11.08
C ARG A 370 6.04 -11.57 -10.12
N TYR A 371 5.82 -10.26 -9.93
CA TYR A 371 6.57 -9.43 -8.99
C TYR A 371 6.30 -9.81 -7.54
N LEU A 372 5.03 -9.96 -7.15
CA LEU A 372 4.66 -10.32 -5.78
C LEU A 372 5.14 -11.74 -5.41
N SER A 373 5.17 -12.65 -6.40
CA SER A 373 5.54 -14.06 -6.19
C SER A 373 7.03 -14.37 -6.33
N GLY A 374 7.79 -13.50 -7.02
CA GLY A 374 9.17 -13.77 -7.39
C GLY A 374 9.34 -14.79 -8.54
N PHE A 375 8.28 -15.14 -9.25
CA PHE A 375 8.34 -15.92 -10.48
C PHE A 375 8.44 -14.99 -11.70
N LEU A 376 9.55 -14.24 -11.77
CA LEU A 376 9.81 -13.33 -12.89
C LEU A 376 9.86 -14.07 -14.23
N GLY A 377 9.28 -13.44 -15.25
CA GLY A 377 9.31 -13.91 -16.63
C GLY A 377 10.49 -13.33 -17.42
N PRO A 378 10.78 -13.85 -18.62
CA PRO A 378 11.89 -13.38 -19.45
C PRO A 378 11.80 -11.92 -19.91
N THR A 379 10.58 -11.36 -19.91
CA THR A 379 10.31 -9.96 -20.29
C THR A 379 10.30 -9.00 -19.10
N ASP A 380 10.41 -9.52 -17.88
CA ASP A 380 10.48 -8.68 -16.69
C ASP A 380 11.91 -8.17 -16.49
N ASN A 381 12.03 -7.00 -15.88
CA ASN A 381 13.32 -6.48 -15.50
C ASN A 381 13.97 -7.42 -14.47
N PRO A 382 15.28 -7.70 -14.60
CA PRO A 382 15.95 -8.64 -13.70
C PRO A 382 16.07 -8.05 -12.29
N CYS A 383 15.99 -8.93 -11.29
CA CYS A 383 16.32 -8.60 -9.91
C CYS A 383 17.80 -8.18 -9.77
N ASN A 384 18.13 -7.43 -8.70
CA ASN A 384 19.51 -7.20 -8.29
C ASN A 384 19.73 -7.59 -6.80
N PRO A 385 20.79 -8.35 -6.46
CA PRO A 385 21.67 -9.08 -7.38
C PRO A 385 20.90 -10.06 -8.28
N ASN A 386 21.33 -10.19 -9.53
CA ASN A 386 20.72 -11.15 -10.44
C ASN A 386 21.12 -12.57 -10.02
N ASP A 387 20.17 -13.49 -10.00
CA ASP A 387 20.36 -14.88 -9.59
C ASP A 387 19.24 -15.75 -10.20
N THR A 388 19.30 -17.06 -9.99
CA THR A 388 18.22 -17.98 -10.33
C THR A 388 16.94 -17.61 -9.58
N GLY A 389 15.77 -17.87 -10.20
CA GLY A 389 14.49 -17.61 -9.55
C GLY A 389 14.33 -18.32 -8.19
N VAL A 390 14.98 -19.47 -8.00
CA VAL A 390 14.99 -20.18 -6.71
C VAL A 390 15.72 -19.34 -5.65
N ASN A 391 16.92 -18.86 -5.94
CA ASN A 391 17.71 -18.07 -5.00
C ASN A 391 17.06 -16.70 -4.72
N ILE A 392 16.46 -16.06 -5.74
CA ILE A 392 15.67 -14.83 -5.58
C ILE A 392 14.53 -15.03 -4.57
N ARG A 393 13.77 -16.13 -4.69
CA ARG A 393 12.69 -16.42 -3.75
C ARG A 393 13.19 -16.82 -2.36
N LEU A 394 14.33 -17.51 -2.27
CA LEU A 394 14.95 -17.85 -0.97
C LEU A 394 15.40 -16.61 -0.19
N ARG A 395 15.96 -15.59 -0.88
CA ARG A 395 16.38 -14.34 -0.23
C ARG A 395 15.24 -13.37 0.10
N ARG A 396 14.04 -13.58 -0.47
CA ARG A 396 12.81 -12.79 -0.20
C ARG A 396 12.89 -11.31 -0.56
N TYR A 397 13.82 -10.93 -1.43
CA TYR A 397 13.85 -9.61 -2.07
C TYR A 397 14.26 -9.75 -3.53
N CYS A 398 13.82 -8.82 -4.38
CA CYS A 398 14.15 -8.80 -5.79
C CYS A 398 15.11 -7.66 -6.12
N PHE A 399 14.67 -6.41 -6.04
CA PHE A 399 15.46 -5.25 -6.42
C PHE A 399 15.68 -4.25 -5.27
N LEU A 400 16.91 -3.72 -5.18
CA LEU A 400 17.35 -2.64 -4.28
C LEU A 400 18.12 -1.58 -5.09
N GLY A 401 17.67 -0.33 -5.05
CA GLY A 401 18.37 0.79 -5.68
C GLY A 401 19.69 1.09 -4.96
N GLN A 402 20.73 1.45 -5.73
CA GLN A 402 22.05 1.88 -5.20
C GLN A 402 22.38 3.34 -5.53
N ASN A 403 21.44 4.01 -6.19
CA ASN A 403 21.40 5.44 -6.42
C ASN A 403 20.03 5.93 -5.94
N GLN A 404 20.00 7.14 -5.37
CA GLN A 404 18.76 7.76 -4.96
C GLN A 404 17.86 8.02 -6.18
N GLY A 405 16.55 7.93 -6.00
CA GLY A 405 15.57 8.15 -7.06
C GLY A 405 14.16 8.35 -6.53
N ASP A 406 13.20 8.39 -7.45
CA ASP A 406 11.75 8.25 -7.19
C ASP A 406 11.50 6.78 -6.86
N ALA A 407 11.75 6.46 -5.59
CA ALA A 407 11.74 5.12 -5.05
C ALA A 407 10.36 4.83 -4.46
N ARG A 408 9.96 3.59 -4.66
CA ARG A 408 8.71 3.01 -4.18
C ARG A 408 9.02 1.62 -3.73
N PHE A 409 8.17 1.01 -2.92
CA PHE A 409 8.33 -0.40 -2.66
C PHE A 409 7.01 -1.12 -2.46
N TYR A 410 7.06 -2.43 -2.67
CA TYR A 410 6.06 -3.35 -2.17
C TYR A 410 6.68 -4.37 -1.24
N GLN A 411 5.86 -4.84 -0.32
CA GLN A 411 6.14 -5.98 0.52
C GLN A 411 4.98 -6.97 0.38
N ALA A 412 5.24 -8.14 -0.20
CA ALA A 412 4.25 -9.17 -0.48
C ALA A 412 4.28 -10.31 0.54
N SER A 413 3.12 -10.91 0.76
CA SER A 413 2.96 -12.16 1.51
C SER A 413 2.08 -13.15 0.75
N GLY A 414 2.54 -14.39 0.66
CA GLY A 414 1.94 -15.51 -0.08
C GLY A 414 2.98 -16.57 -0.52
N PRO A 415 2.57 -17.65 -1.19
CA PRO A 415 1.22 -17.90 -1.65
C PRO A 415 0.33 -18.36 -0.50
N PHE A 416 -0.95 -18.04 -0.60
CA PHE A 416 -2.01 -18.75 0.12
C PHE A 416 -3.13 -19.11 -0.84
N SER A 417 -3.95 -20.07 -0.42
CA SER A 417 -5.18 -20.44 -1.11
C SER A 417 -6.36 -19.84 -0.34
N LEU A 418 -7.34 -19.32 -1.09
CA LEU A 418 -8.57 -18.75 -0.57
C LEU A 418 -9.77 -19.45 -1.25
N PRO A 419 -10.31 -20.51 -0.64
CA PRO A 419 -11.51 -21.19 -1.12
C PRO A 419 -12.74 -20.28 -1.21
N PRO A 420 -13.76 -20.65 -2.00
CA PRO A 420 -14.99 -19.88 -2.12
C PRO A 420 -15.65 -19.65 -0.77
N GLY A 421 -16.03 -18.41 -0.48
CA GLY A 421 -16.68 -18.04 0.76
C GLY A 421 -15.77 -18.01 1.99
N GLU A 422 -14.47 -18.28 1.88
CA GLU A 422 -13.53 -18.13 2.99
C GLU A 422 -12.92 -16.73 3.08
N ALA A 423 -12.35 -16.42 4.26
CA ALA A 423 -11.61 -15.20 4.52
C ALA A 423 -10.16 -15.46 5.01
N ARG A 424 -9.27 -14.52 4.71
CA ARG A 424 -7.88 -14.46 5.23
C ARG A 424 -7.51 -13.00 5.50
N SER A 425 -6.53 -12.77 6.37
CA SER A 425 -6.13 -11.41 6.74
C SER A 425 -4.63 -11.21 6.73
N ILE A 426 -4.22 -9.98 6.43
CA ILE A 426 -2.90 -9.46 6.78
C ILE A 426 -3.05 -8.28 7.73
N VAL A 427 -2.05 -8.10 8.59
CA VAL A 427 -1.96 -6.95 9.48
C VAL A 427 -0.62 -6.29 9.27
N VAL A 428 -0.62 -5.01 8.95
CA VAL A 428 0.57 -4.21 8.70
C VAL A 428 0.62 -3.02 9.64
N ALA A 429 1.82 -2.61 10.02
CA ALA A 429 2.08 -1.37 10.73
C ALA A 429 2.88 -0.43 9.86
N TYR A 430 2.39 0.79 9.70
CA TYR A 430 3.13 1.92 9.17
C TYR A 430 3.87 2.54 10.34
N VAL A 431 5.19 2.61 10.25
CA VAL A 431 6.05 3.06 11.34
C VAL A 431 6.89 4.21 10.83
N ASN A 432 6.68 5.39 11.41
CA ASN A 432 7.63 6.47 11.28
C ASN A 432 8.62 6.44 12.44
N ALA A 433 9.87 6.80 12.16
CA ALA A 433 10.91 6.82 13.18
C ALA A 433 11.92 7.93 12.91
N ALA A 434 12.31 8.64 13.96
CA ALA A 434 13.43 9.56 13.92
C ALA A 434 14.76 8.78 13.78
N PRO A 435 15.77 9.33 13.08
CA PRO A 435 17.05 8.66 12.95
C PRO A 435 17.83 8.73 14.27
N LEU A 436 18.44 7.61 14.66
CA LEU A 436 19.27 7.55 15.86
C LEU A 436 20.63 8.22 15.60
N LEU A 437 21.10 9.05 16.54
CA LEU A 437 22.48 9.56 16.50
C LEU A 437 23.45 8.44 16.88
N VAL A 438 24.03 7.80 15.86
CA VAL A 438 25.10 6.81 16.02
C VAL A 438 26.46 7.38 15.62
N PRO A 439 27.58 6.86 16.15
CA PRO A 439 28.90 7.23 15.67
C PRO A 439 29.02 7.06 14.15
N GLY A 440 29.43 8.10 13.45
CA GLY A 440 29.54 8.08 11.99
C GLY A 440 28.27 8.46 11.23
N PHE A 441 27.15 8.77 11.92
CA PHE A 441 25.99 9.42 11.28
C PHE A 441 26.41 10.74 10.63
N GLN A 442 26.04 10.93 9.36
CA GLN A 442 26.35 12.13 8.60
C GLN A 442 25.11 12.60 7.85
N GLN A 443 24.67 13.82 8.17
CA GLN A 443 23.66 14.56 7.43
C GLN A 443 24.35 15.59 6.52
N GLY A 444 23.85 15.78 5.30
CA GLY A 444 24.38 16.80 4.40
C GLY A 444 24.14 16.52 2.91
N ALA A 445 24.18 17.57 2.09
CA ALA A 445 23.88 17.47 0.66
C ALA A 445 24.93 16.65 -0.12
N THR A 446 26.13 16.48 0.45
CA THR A 446 27.19 15.64 -0.11
C THR A 446 27.28 14.26 0.58
N LYS A 447 26.30 13.93 1.43
CA LYS A 447 26.23 12.65 2.14
C LYS A 447 25.23 11.75 1.43
N ASP A 448 25.54 10.46 1.40
CA ASP A 448 24.73 9.47 0.70
C ASP A 448 24.81 8.13 1.44
N THR A 449 23.91 7.94 2.40
CA THR A 449 23.80 6.68 3.15
C THR A 449 22.98 5.68 2.36
N LYS A 450 23.64 4.70 1.76
CA LYS A 450 23.01 3.72 0.87
C LYS A 450 22.37 2.56 1.64
N PRO A 451 21.38 1.87 1.04
CA PRO A 451 20.87 0.62 1.57
C PRO A 451 22.00 -0.36 1.86
N GLY A 452 21.92 -1.00 3.03
CA GLY A 452 22.93 -1.90 3.55
C GLY A 452 24.08 -1.19 4.28
N THR A 453 24.34 0.09 4.05
CA THR A 453 25.45 0.81 4.70
C THR A 453 25.01 1.50 6.00
N GLY A 454 25.95 1.81 6.89
CA GLY A 454 25.66 2.59 8.10
C GLY A 454 24.63 1.96 9.06
N GLY A 455 24.36 0.66 8.92
CA GLY A 455 23.37 -0.07 9.73
C GLY A 455 21.93 0.00 9.24
N ILE A 456 21.67 0.45 8.01
CA ILE A 456 20.31 0.62 7.47
C ILE A 456 20.00 -0.47 6.44
N GLY A 457 18.93 -1.24 6.68
CA GLY A 457 18.35 -2.13 5.67
C GLY A 457 19.01 -3.50 5.53
N LEU A 458 18.91 -4.08 4.32
CA LEU A 458 19.32 -5.44 4.06
C LEU A 458 20.82 -5.51 3.91
N THR A 459 21.39 -6.33 4.76
CA THR A 459 22.45 -7.24 4.37
C THR A 459 21.73 -8.60 4.10
N ALA A 460 21.80 -9.20 2.88
CA ALA A 460 21.69 -10.69 2.70
C ALA A 460 22.63 -11.45 1.65
N VAL A 461 23.80 -12.03 2.00
CA VAL A 461 24.74 -12.99 1.31
C VAL A 461 25.90 -13.45 2.24
N PRO A 462 26.03 -14.75 2.51
CA PRO A 462 27.30 -15.33 2.98
C PRO A 462 28.52 -14.87 2.15
N GLY A 463 29.24 -13.84 2.64
CA GLY A 463 30.42 -13.26 2.01
C GLY A 463 30.48 -11.73 1.84
N ASP A 464 29.44 -10.98 2.17
CA ASP A 464 29.56 -9.53 2.36
C ASP A 464 28.99 -9.26 3.74
N SER A 465 29.65 -8.51 4.63
CA SER A 465 28.95 -8.13 5.87
C SER A 465 27.70 -7.30 5.56
N ILE A 466 27.73 -6.70 4.36
CA ILE A 466 26.75 -5.98 3.54
C ILE A 466 25.63 -6.78 2.88
N ARG A 467 25.82 -8.08 2.95
CA ARG A 467 24.90 -9.04 2.44
C ARG A 467 24.76 -10.04 3.61
#